data_AF-A0A9E2KNS4-F1
#
_entry.id   AF-A0A9E2KNS4-F1
#
_cell.length_a   1.000
_cell.length_b   1.000
_cell.length_c   1.000
_cell.angle_alpha   90.00
_cell.angle_beta   90.00
_cell.angle_gamma   90.00
#
_symmetry.space_group_name_H-M   'P 1'
#
loop_
_entity.id
_entity.type
_entity.pdbx_description
1 polymer ?
#
loop_
_entity_poly.entity_id
_entity_poly.type
_entity_poly.pdbx_seq_one_letter_code
_entity_poly.pdbx_strand_id
1 'polypeptide(L)' 'MDISSAGLGGAINSGFEAISRQTADIQARMSEIANMNSEDQNVAMLEMQFTIGQYNAMIEATSNMVKTLSDSLKSVAQKM' A
#
# COMPACT_ATOMS: atom_id res chain seq x y z
N MET A 1 1.62 18.21 23.71
CA MET A 1 0.54 17.52 22.97
C MET A 1 1.25 16.68 21.92
N ASP A 2 1.89 15.58 22.37
CA ASP A 2 2.93 14.85 21.63
C ASP A 2 2.45 13.48 21.12
N ILE A 3 1.17 13.40 20.73
CA ILE A 3 0.53 12.14 20.33
C ILE A 3 0.40 12.01 18.80
N SER A 4 0.65 13.09 18.04
CA SER A 4 0.38 13.11 16.58
C SER A 4 1.50 12.48 15.73
N SER A 5 2.78 12.77 16.01
CA SER A 5 3.90 12.33 15.15
C SER A 5 4.29 10.87 15.35
N ALA A 6 4.29 10.38 16.59
CA ALA A 6 4.64 9.00 16.92
C ALA A 6 3.57 7.99 16.45
N GLY A 7 2.29 8.33 16.60
CA GLY A 7 1.17 7.50 16.10
C GLY A 7 1.11 7.45 14.58
N LEU A 8 1.34 8.58 13.90
CA LEU A 8 1.34 8.65 12.44
C LEU A 8 2.57 7.95 11.83
N GLY A 9 3.74 8.09 12.44
CA GLY A 9 4.95 7.37 12.00
C GLY A 9 4.80 5.84 12.10
N GLY A 10 4.15 5.35 13.16
CA GLY A 10 3.78 3.94 13.29
C GLY A 10 2.79 3.46 12.23
N ALA A 11 1.78 4.28 11.92
CA ALA A 11 0.80 3.98 10.86
C ALA A 11 1.44 3.94 9.46
N ILE A 12 2.35 4.87 9.16
CA ILE A 12 3.09 4.90 7.89
C ILE A 12 3.99 3.67 7.76
N ASN A 13 4.76 3.32 8.80
CA ASN A 13 5.61 2.12 8.77
C ASN A 13 4.78 0.84 8.59
N SER A 14 3.67 0.73 9.32
CA SER A 14 2.75 -0.41 9.18
C SER A 14 2.14 -0.48 7.76
N GLY A 15 1.81 0.67 7.17
CA GLY A 15 1.33 0.77 5.79
C GLY A 15 2.38 0.30 4.78
N PHE A 16 3.63 0.74 4.92
CA PHE A 16 4.73 0.28 4.06
C PHE A 16 5.02 -1.21 4.21
N GLU A 17 5.00 -1.75 5.43
CA GLU A 17 5.14 -3.19 5.65
C GLU A 17 4.01 -3.99 5.00
N ALA A 18 2.77 -3.50 5.10
CA ALA A 18 1.61 -4.15 4.48
C ALA A 18 1.72 -4.12 2.94
N ILE A 19 2.11 -2.98 2.36
CA ILE A 19 2.38 -2.83 0.93
C ILE A 19 3.46 -3.82 0.50
N SER A 20 4.61 -3.85 1.19
CA SER A 20 5.73 -4.73 0.83
C SER A 20 5.35 -6.21 0.86
N ARG A 21 4.58 -6.64 1.87
CA ARG A 21 4.06 -8.01 1.94
C ARG A 21 3.10 -8.30 0.80
N GLN A 22 2.19 -7.36 0.51
CA GLN A 22 1.22 -7.54 -0.57
C GLN A 22 1.88 -7.56 -1.95
N THR A 23 2.97 -6.82 -2.18
CA THR A 23 3.76 -6.92 -3.42
C THR A 23 4.31 -8.33 -3.65
N ALA A 24 4.87 -8.94 -2.61
CA ALA A 24 5.42 -10.30 -2.69
C ALA A 24 4.31 -11.33 -2.97
N ASP A 25 3.16 -11.18 -2.32
CA ASP A 25 1.99 -12.05 -2.53
C ASP A 25 1.42 -11.93 -3.95
N ILE A 26 1.28 -10.70 -4.45
CA ILE A 26 0.90 -10.40 -5.84
C ILE A 26 1.85 -11.09 -6.82
N GLN A 27 3.16 -10.99 -6.60
CA GLN A 27 4.15 -11.60 -7.49
C GLN A 27 4.09 -13.13 -7.48
N ALA A 28 3.90 -13.74 -6.31
CA ALA A 28 3.72 -15.18 -6.17
C ALA A 28 2.44 -15.64 -6.88
N ARG A 29 1.31 -14.96 -6.63
CA ARG A 29 0.02 -15.29 -7.23
C ARG A 29 0.01 -15.13 -8.75
N MET A 30 0.66 -14.11 -9.30
CA MET A 30 0.86 -14.00 -10.76
C MET A 30 1.62 -15.19 -11.34
N SER A 31 2.65 -15.66 -10.63
CA SER A 31 3.46 -16.80 -11.07
C SER A 31 2.66 -18.11 -11.00
N GLU A 32 1.81 -18.28 -9.99
CA GLU A 32 0.88 -19.41 -9.91
C GLU A 32 -0.12 -19.40 -11.06
N ILE A 33 -0.76 -18.26 -11.31
CA ILE A 33 -1.76 -18.09 -12.40
C ILE A 33 -1.14 -18.39 -13.77
N ALA A 34 0.12 -18.00 -14.00
CA ALA A 34 0.82 -18.28 -15.25
C ALA A 34 1.00 -19.79 -15.52
N ASN A 35 0.97 -20.62 -14.47
CA ASN A 35 1.12 -22.08 -14.57
C ASN A 35 -0.23 -22.83 -14.48
N MET A 36 -1.36 -22.13 -14.37
CA MET A 36 -2.70 -22.74 -14.33
C MET A 36 -3.21 -23.15 -15.72
N ASN A 37 -4.16 -24.08 -15.73
CA ASN A 37 -4.92 -24.42 -16.94
C ASN A 37 -5.84 -23.26 -17.36
N SER A 38 -6.14 -23.16 -18.66
CA SER A 38 -6.73 -21.98 -19.29
C SER A 38 -8.09 -21.54 -18.75
N GLU A 39 -8.90 -22.46 -18.23
CA GLU A 39 -10.25 -22.16 -17.72
C GLU A 39 -10.18 -21.51 -16.32
N ASP A 40 -9.35 -22.06 -15.43
CA ASP A 40 -9.11 -21.52 -14.08
C ASP A 40 -8.28 -20.22 -14.11
N GLN A 41 -7.41 -20.08 -15.11
CA GLN A 41 -6.54 -18.91 -15.28
C GLN A 41 -7.34 -17.62 -15.44
N ASN A 42 -8.45 -17.63 -16.19
CA ASN A 42 -9.25 -16.42 -16.42
C ASN A 42 -9.92 -15.90 -15.14
N VAL A 43 -10.48 -16.81 -14.32
CA VAL A 43 -11.09 -16.44 -13.04
C VAL A 43 -10.02 -15.92 -12.08
N ALA A 44 -8.88 -16.61 -11.99
CA ALA A 44 -7.79 -16.19 -11.13
C ALA A 44 -7.17 -14.85 -11.58
N MET A 45 -7.13 -14.56 -12.88
CA MET A 45 -6.72 -13.25 -13.41
C MET A 45 -7.68 -12.10 -13.03
N LEU A 46 -8.99 -12.36 -12.94
CA LEU A 46 -9.95 -11.35 -12.50
C LEU A 46 -9.75 -11.03 -11.01
N GLU A 47 -9.59 -12.05 -10.17
CA GLU A 47 -9.25 -11.88 -8.76
C GLU A 47 -7.92 -11.13 -8.57
N MET A 48 -6.94 -11.44 -9.42
CA MET A 48 -5.65 -10.79 -9.43
C MET A 48 -5.78 -9.28 -9.71
N GLN A 49 -6.60 -8.90 -10.70
CA GLN A 49 -6.85 -7.49 -11.02
C GLN A 49 -7.53 -6.74 -9.87
N PHE A 50 -8.48 -7.38 -9.18
CA PHE A 50 -9.08 -6.79 -7.98
C PHE A 50 -8.05 -6.59 -6.86
N THR A 51 -7.16 -7.57 -6.66
CA THR A 51 -6.08 -7.51 -5.67
C THR A 51 -5.08 -6.39 -5.98
N ILE A 52 -4.67 -6.25 -7.25
CA ILE A 52 -3.81 -5.13 -7.71
C ILE A 52 -4.51 -3.79 -7.51
N GLY A 53 -5.82 -3.70 -7.76
CA GLY A 53 -6.59 -2.48 -7.51
C GLY A 53 -6.54 -2.05 -6.04
N GLN A 54 -6.74 -2.99 -5.12
CA GLN A 54 -6.62 -2.73 -3.68
C GLN A 54 -5.19 -2.33 -3.28
N TYR A 55 -4.18 -3.00 -3.84
CA TYR A 55 -2.78 -2.65 -3.62
C TYR A 55 -2.47 -1.20 -4.05
N ASN A 56 -2.94 -0.78 -5.23
CA ASN A 56 -2.78 0.58 -5.71
C ASN A 56 -3.46 1.60 -4.76
N ALA A 57 -4.67 1.30 -4.29
CA ALA A 57 -5.38 2.16 -3.34
C ALA A 57 -4.63 2.28 -2.00
N MET A 58 -4.02 1.20 -1.50
CA MET A 58 -3.19 1.24 -0.29
C MET A 58 -1.91 2.07 -0.47
N ILE A 59 -1.24 1.93 -1.62
CA ILE A 59 -0.08 2.77 -1.94
C ILE A 59 -0.46 4.25 -1.96
N GLU A 60 -1.58 4.58 -2.60
CA GLU A 60 -2.06 5.96 -2.70
C GLU A 60 -2.40 6.52 -1.31
N ALA A 61 -3.13 5.75 -0.49
CA ALA A 61 -3.46 6.15 0.88
C ALA A 61 -2.21 6.38 1.74
N THR A 62 -1.24 5.48 1.67
CA THR A 62 0.04 5.60 2.40
C THR A 62 0.84 6.81 1.91
N SER A 63 0.89 7.03 0.60
CA SER A 63 1.56 8.19 -0.01
C SER A 63 0.90 9.50 0.43
N ASN A 64 -0.43 9.53 0.50
CA ASN A 64 -1.17 10.69 1.00
C ASN A 64 -0.89 10.95 2.48
N MET A 65 -0.80 9.92 3.32
CA MET A 65 -0.40 10.07 4.73
C MET A 65 1.01 10.66 4.87
N VAL A 66 1.98 10.17 4.08
CA VAL A 66 3.35 10.71 4.05
C VAL A 66 3.35 12.18 3.60
N LYS A 67 2.57 12.52 2.57
CA LYS A 67 2.42 13.90 2.10
C LYS A 67 1.84 14.81 3.18
N THR A 68 0.76 14.39 3.85
CA THR A 68 0.14 15.14 4.95
C THR A 68 1.14 15.38 6.09
N LEU A 69 1.98 14.39 6.42
CA LEU A 69 3.05 14.56 7.40
C LEU A 69 4.07 15.61 6.94
N SER A 70 4.55 15.51 5.70
CA SER A 70 5.52 16.45 5.11
C SER A 70 4.98 17.88 5.13
N ASP A 71 3.72 18.07 4.73
CA ASP A 71 3.06 19.37 4.69
C ASP A 71 2.82 19.93 6.11
N SER A 72 2.49 19.06 7.08
CA SER A 72 2.36 19.45 8.49
C SER A 72 3.68 19.92 9.07
N LEU A 73 4.79 19.22 8.78
CA LEU A 73 6.14 19.61 9.21
C LEU A 73 6.55 20.95 8.58
N LYS A 74 6.29 21.16 7.28
CA LYS A 74 6.53 22.45 6.62
C LYS A 74 5.72 23.57 7.26
N SER A 75 4.44 23.34 7.57
CA SER A 75 3.59 24.34 8.21
C SER A 75 4.11 24.74 9.59
N VAL A 76 4.59 23.80 10.38
CA VAL A 76 5.23 24.10 11.68
C VAL A 76 6.50 24.92 11.46
N ALA A 77 7.38 24.50 10.54
CA ALA A 77 8.63 25.20 10.26
C ALA A 77 8.44 26.64 9.74
N GLN A 78 7.36 26.89 8.99
CA GLN A 78 7.02 28.23 8.48
C GLN A 78 6.33 29.13 9.53
N LYS A 79 5.78 28.54 10.59
CA LYS A 79 5.17 29.28 11.72
C LYS A 79 6.17 29.63 12.82
N MET A 80 7.37 29.05 12.78
CA MET A 80 8.51 29.41 13.63
C MET A 80 9.35 30.50 12.98
#